data_AF-A0A815Y475-F1
#
_entry.id   AF-A0A815Y475-F1
#
_cell.length_a   1.000
_cell.length_b   1.000
_cell.length_c   1.000
_cell.angle_alpha   90.00
_cell.angle_beta   90.00
_cell.angle_gamma   90.00
#
_symmetry.space_group_name_H-M   'P 1'
#
loop_
_entity.id
_entity.type
_entity.pdbx_description
1 polymer ?
#
loop_
_entity_poly.entity_id
_entity_poly.type
_entity_poly.pdbx_seq_one_letter_code
_entity_poly.pdbx_strand_id
1 'polypeptide(L)'
;VSDGTCYYGTARDYYDITEVLFKELDIPNIKKLLSEINVSATTIKNEFLNLNPKLYTNDIIIEMNGKKLKAVKICYDLNYKFATCKQ
;
A
#
# COMPACT_ATOMS: atom_id res chain seq x y z
N VAL A 1 -1.80 16.94 -11.84
CA VAL A 1 -0.93 17.85 -11.05
C VAL A 1 -0.20 16.95 -10.08
N SER A 2 1.13 16.95 -10.13
CA SER A 2 1.99 15.94 -9.53
C SER A 2 2.02 16.07 -8.01
N ASP A 3 1.66 15.02 -7.28
CA ASP A 3 1.71 15.00 -5.80
C ASP A 3 3.15 15.18 -5.25
N GLY A 4 4.17 15.00 -6.11
CA GLY A 4 5.59 15.15 -5.73
C GLY A 4 6.08 16.59 -5.61
N THR A 5 5.45 17.57 -6.27
CA THR A 5 5.98 18.95 -6.33
C THR A 5 5.83 19.74 -5.02
N CYS A 6 5.02 19.24 -4.08
CA CYS A 6 4.78 19.92 -2.79
C CYS A 6 5.84 19.62 -1.73
N TYR A 7 6.58 18.51 -1.87
CA TYR A 7 7.48 18.01 -0.81
C TYR A 7 8.90 17.68 -1.29
N TYR A 8 9.12 17.42 -2.58
CA TYR A 8 10.42 17.01 -3.10
C TYR A 8 11.05 18.09 -3.96
N GLY A 9 12.36 18.32 -3.77
CA GLY A 9 13.14 19.29 -4.53
C GLY A 9 13.29 18.90 -6.00
N THR A 10 13.24 17.60 -6.32
CA THR A 10 13.26 17.09 -7.69
C THR A 10 12.32 15.90 -7.88
N ALA A 11 11.91 15.67 -9.13
CA ALA A 11 11.13 14.47 -9.48
C ALA A 11 11.93 13.17 -9.25
N ARG A 12 13.26 13.21 -9.38
CA ARG A 12 14.12 12.04 -9.16
C ARG A 12 14.05 11.58 -7.70
N ASP A 13 14.20 12.50 -6.76
CA ASP A 13 14.14 12.17 -5.34
C ASP A 13 12.79 11.51 -4.96
N TYR A 14 11.70 12.00 -5.54
CA TYR A 14 10.37 11.43 -5.36
C TYR A 14 10.29 9.96 -5.84
N TYR A 15 10.79 9.67 -7.04
CA TYR A 15 10.76 8.31 -7.58
C TYR A 15 11.70 7.36 -6.85
N ASP A 16 12.90 7.82 -6.51
CA ASP A 16 13.90 7.00 -5.79
C ASP A 16 13.35 6.58 -4.42
N ILE A 17 12.74 7.51 -3.67
CA ILE A 17 12.12 7.21 -2.38
C ILE A 17 10.92 6.27 -2.55
N THR A 18 10.07 6.50 -3.55
CA THR A 18 8.93 5.62 -3.82
C THR A 18 9.38 4.20 -4.14
N GLU A 19 10.45 4.03 -4.92
CA GLU A 19 11.01 2.73 -5.25
C GLU A 19 11.58 2.02 -4.02
N VAL A 20 12.30 2.74 -3.15
CA VAL A 20 12.82 2.19 -1.88
C VAL A 20 11.67 1.70 -1.01
N LEU A 21 10.64 2.53 -0.79
CA LEU A 21 9.49 2.16 0.04
C LEU A 21 8.72 0.97 -0.52
N PHE A 22 8.60 0.88 -1.85
CA PHE A 22 7.96 -0.26 -2.50
C PHE A 22 8.77 -1.55 -2.35
N LYS A 23 10.10 -1.49 -2.44
CA LYS A 23 10.98 -2.67 -2.29
C LYS A 23 11.02 -3.21 -0.86
N GLU A 24 10.73 -2.38 0.14
CA GLU A 24 10.65 -2.81 1.55
C GLU A 24 9.33 -3.54 1.88
N LEU A 25 8.36 -3.54 0.96
CA LEU A 25 7.07 -4.19 1.16
C LEU A 25 7.07 -5.60 0.56
N ASP A 26 6.71 -6.57 1.40
CA ASP A 26 6.42 -7.93 0.95
C ASP A 26 5.00 -8.00 0.38
N ILE A 27 4.90 -8.15 -0.94
CA ILE A 27 3.62 -8.14 -1.66
C ILE A 27 3.09 -9.58 -1.77
N PRO A 28 1.90 -9.89 -1.21
CA PRO A 28 1.31 -11.21 -1.34
C PRO A 28 1.02 -11.54 -2.81
N ASN A 29 0.95 -12.84 -3.15
CA ASN A 29 0.57 -13.26 -4.49
C ASN A 29 -0.93 -12.99 -4.74
N ILE A 30 -1.25 -11.75 -5.10
CA ILE A 30 -2.62 -11.28 -5.33
C ILE A 30 -3.31 -12.08 -6.44
N LYS A 31 -2.60 -12.53 -7.47
CA LYS A 31 -3.18 -13.35 -8.54
C LYS A 31 -3.70 -14.68 -8.02
N LYS A 32 -2.95 -15.31 -7.10
CA LYS A 32 -3.39 -16.54 -6.42
C LYS A 32 -4.59 -16.26 -5.53
N LEU A 33 -4.54 -15.21 -4.71
CA LEU A 33 -5.67 -14.83 -3.85
C LEU A 33 -6.94 -14.60 -4.67
N LEU A 34 -6.90 -13.73 -5.68
CA LEU A 34 -8.07 -13.42 -6.51
C LEU A 34 -8.60 -14.58 -7.36
N SER A 35 -7.88 -15.71 -7.43
CA SER A 35 -8.39 -16.94 -8.07
C SER A 35 -9.36 -17.72 -7.17
N GLU A 36 -9.42 -17.40 -5.88
CA GLU A 36 -10.36 -17.99 -4.93
C GLU A 36 -11.73 -17.28 -5.02
N ILE A 37 -12.81 -18.07 -5.01
CA ILE A 37 -14.17 -17.63 -5.39
C ILE A 37 -14.74 -16.49 -4.52
N ASN A 38 -14.18 -16.20 -3.34
CA ASN A 38 -14.72 -15.18 -2.41
C ASN A 38 -13.63 -14.43 -1.62
N VAL A 39 -12.63 -13.86 -2.31
CA VAL A 39 -11.66 -13.00 -1.61
C VAL A 39 -12.28 -11.65 -1.23
N SER A 40 -12.35 -11.42 0.09
CA SER A 40 -12.80 -10.16 0.67
C SER A 40 -11.67 -9.14 0.79
N ALA A 41 -12.00 -7.85 0.88
CA ALA A 41 -11.02 -6.81 1.19
C ALA A 41 -10.27 -7.11 2.50
N THR A 42 -10.96 -7.68 3.49
CA THR A 42 -10.38 -8.10 4.77
C THR A 42 -9.34 -9.21 4.59
N THR A 43 -9.61 -10.18 3.73
CA THR A 43 -8.66 -11.26 3.42
C THR A 43 -7.39 -10.69 2.80
N ILE A 44 -7.53 -9.81 1.80
CA ILE A 44 -6.39 -9.15 1.15
C ILE A 44 -5.59 -8.36 2.20
N LYS A 45 -6.29 -7.58 3.03
CA LYS A 45 -5.66 -6.80 4.10
C LYS A 45 -4.85 -7.67 5.06
N ASN A 46 -5.42 -8.77 5.53
CA ASN A 46 -4.76 -9.67 6.47
C ASN A 46 -3.51 -10.30 5.87
N GLU A 47 -3.54 -10.67 4.58
CA GLU A 47 -2.35 -11.19 3.89
C GLU A 47 -1.21 -10.17 3.83
N PHE A 48 -1.51 -8.89 3.55
CA PHE A 48 -0.50 -7.84 3.63
C PHE A 48 0.06 -7.67 5.04
N LEU A 49 -0.78 -7.68 6.07
CA LEU A 49 -0.34 -7.55 7.47
C LEU A 49 0.51 -8.74 7.93
N ASN A 50 0.17 -9.96 7.48
CA ASN A 50 0.92 -11.18 7.80
C ASN A 50 2.32 -11.17 7.22
N LEU A 51 2.47 -10.67 5.98
CA LEU A 51 3.77 -10.58 5.32
C LEU A 51 4.61 -9.39 5.80
N ASN A 52 3.97 -8.33 6.28
CA ASN A 52 4.64 -7.10 6.70
C ASN A 52 4.35 -6.84 8.18
N PRO A 53 5.05 -7.49 9.13
CA PRO A 53 4.74 -7.41 10.57
C PRO A 53 4.93 -6.01 11.18
N LYS A 54 5.54 -5.08 10.44
CA LYS A 54 5.69 -3.67 10.82
C LYS A 54 4.47 -2.81 10.43
N LEU A 55 3.58 -3.31 9.55
CA LEU A 55 2.34 -2.64 9.18
C LEU A 55 1.26 -2.91 10.22
N TYR A 56 0.55 -1.85 10.61
CA TYR A 56 -0.66 -1.96 11.41
C TYR A 56 -1.92 -1.83 10.55
N THR A 57 -3.04 -2.30 11.09
CA THR A 57 -4.35 -2.26 10.44
C THR A 57 -4.70 -0.86 9.91
N ASN A 58 -4.30 0.22 10.58
CA ASN A 58 -4.67 1.57 10.19
C ASN A 58 -3.74 2.18 9.14
N ASP A 59 -2.62 1.53 8.83
CA ASP A 59 -1.61 2.01 7.87
C ASP A 59 -1.93 1.57 6.44
N ILE A 60 -2.98 0.75 6.26
CA ILE A 60 -3.37 0.16 4.98
C ILE A 60 -4.87 0.28 4.71
N ILE A 61 -5.20 0.74 3.50
CA ILE A 61 -6.56 0.79 2.95
C ILE A 61 -6.63 -0.11 1.71
N ILE A 62 -7.64 -0.99 1.69
CA ILE A 62 -7.97 -1.81 0.53
C ILE A 62 -9.16 -1.16 -0.18
N GLU A 63 -8.94 -0.67 -1.39
CA GLU A 63 -10.00 -0.12 -2.24
C GLU A 63 -10.52 -1.19 -3.18
N MET A 64 -11.82 -1.48 -3.07
CA MET A 64 -12.55 -2.36 -3.97
C MET A 64 -13.49 -1.53 -4.85
N ASN A 65 -13.64 -1.92 -6.12
CA ASN A 65 -14.70 -1.46 -7.01
C ASN A 65 -15.64 -2.64 -7.28
N GLY A 66 -16.74 -2.72 -6.53
CA GLY A 66 -17.59 -3.91 -6.47
C GLY A 66 -16.79 -5.13 -5.98
N LYS A 67 -16.68 -6.17 -6.81
CA LYS A 67 -15.91 -7.39 -6.50
C LYS A 67 -14.45 -7.36 -7.00
N LYS A 68 -13.99 -6.22 -7.56
CA LYS A 68 -12.64 -6.10 -8.13
C LYS A 68 -11.75 -5.28 -7.22
N LEU A 69 -10.51 -5.74 -6.98
CA LEU A 69 -9.48 -4.94 -6.31
C LEU A 69 -9.10 -3.77 -7.22
N LYS A 70 -9.22 -2.54 -6.70
CA LYS A 70 -8.84 -1.31 -7.39
C LYS A 70 -7.44 -0.87 -6.97
N ALA A 71 -7.19 -0.78 -5.66
CA ALA A 71 -5.92 -0.34 -5.12
C ALA A 71 -5.68 -0.88 -3.72
N VAL A 72 -4.41 -1.04 -3.37
CA VAL A 72 -3.93 -1.19 -2.00
C VAL A 72 -3.13 0.06 -1.69
N LYS A 73 -3.54 0.81 -0.68
CA LYS A 73 -2.89 2.06 -0.28
C LYS A 73 -2.20 1.84 1.05
N ILE A 74 -0.92 2.18 1.12
CA ILE A 74 -0.12 2.14 2.33
C ILE A 74 0.33 3.57 2.63
N CYS A 75 0.19 3.98 3.88
CA CYS A 75 0.43 5.36 4.29
C CYS A 75 1.69 5.47 5.14
N TYR A 76 2.43 6.55 4.88
CA TYR A 76 3.68 6.87 5.56
C TYR A 76 3.65 8.30 6.10
N ASP A 77 4.40 8.55 7.17
CA ASP A 77 4.68 9.89 7.66
C ASP A 77 5.82 10.57 6.86
N LEU A 78 6.15 11.81 7.23
CA LEU A 78 7.24 12.56 6.60
C LEU A 78 8.65 11.97 6.86
N ASN A 79 8.76 11.01 7.77
CA ASN A 79 9.99 10.28 8.06
C ASN A 79 10.00 8.90 7.39
N TYR A 80 9.07 8.64 6.47
CA TYR A 80 8.89 7.38 5.76
C TYR A 80 8.64 6.18 6.67
N LYS A 81 8.01 6.40 7.83
CA LYS A 81 7.52 5.35 8.71
C LYS A 81 6.05 5.11 8.45
N PHE A 82 5.59 3.87 8.60
CA PHE A 82 4.16 3.56 8.50
C PHE A 82 3.34 4.43 9.46
N ALA A 83 2.22 4.92 8.95
CA ALA A 83 1.34 5.82 9.69
C ALA A 83 -0.11 5.60 9.28
N THR A 84 -1.02 5.94 10.20
CA THR A 84 -2.45 5.87 9.96
C THR A 84 -2.84 6.62 8.70
N CYS A 85 -3.51 5.92 7.78
CA CYS A 85 -4.08 6.53 6.59
C CYS A 85 -5.18 7.54 6.97
N LYS A 86 -5.02 8.78 6.52
CA LYS A 86 -6.08 9.80 6.60
C LYS A 86 -7.02 9.61 5.40
N GLN A 87 -8.31 9.45 5.67
CA GLN A 87 -9.36 9.34 4.66
C GLN A 87 -9.87 10.72 4.22
#